data_AF-A0A950BXY1-F1
#
_entry.id   AF-A0A950BXY1-F1
#
_cell.length_a   1.000
_cell.length_b   1.000
_cell.length_c   1.000
_cell.angle_alpha   90.00
_cell.angle_beta   90.00
_cell.angle_gamma   90.00
#
_symmetry.space_group_name_H-M   'P 1'
#
loop_
_entity.id
_entity.type
_entity.pdbx_description
1 polymer ?
#
loop_
_entity_poly.entity_id
_entity_poly.type
_entity_poly.pdbx_seq_one_letter_code
_entity_poly.pdbx_strand_id
1 'polypeptide(L)' 'MPAQMYYDQDAGLSLLKGKTIAIIGYGSQGHAQAQNLRDSGCDVVVGQR' A
#
# COMPACT_ATOMS: atom_id res chain seq x y z
N MET A 1 -3.50 -22.77 18.73
CA MET A 1 -2.21 -22.55 18.04
C MET A 1 -2.05 -21.05 17.85
N PRO A 2 -0.91 -20.43 18.16
CA PRO A 2 -0.71 -19.01 17.92
C PRO A 2 -0.73 -18.71 16.42
N ALA A 3 -1.20 -17.52 16.04
CA ALA A 3 -1.12 -17.05 14.66
C ALA A 3 0.34 -16.79 14.28
N GLN A 4 0.70 -17.08 13.03
CA GLN A 4 2.01 -16.73 12.49
C GLN A 4 2.08 -15.20 12.28
N MET A 5 3.16 -14.59 12.76
CA MET A 5 3.45 -13.16 12.57
C MET A 5 4.41 -12.98 11.40
N TYR A 6 4.14 -11.99 10.55
CA TYR A 6 4.94 -11.65 9.38
C TYR A 6 5.63 -10.31 9.57
N TYR A 7 6.81 -10.18 8.97
CA TYR A 7 7.64 -8.96 9.03
C TYR A 7 8.10 -8.58 7.62
N ASP A 8 8.84 -7.48 7.48
CA ASP A 8 9.28 -6.95 6.19
C ASP A 8 10.05 -7.98 5.34
N GLN A 9 10.82 -8.86 5.97
CA GLN A 9 11.54 -9.94 5.29
C GLN A 9 10.62 -10.97 4.61
N ASP A 10 9.36 -11.08 5.06
CA ASP A 10 8.36 -11.99 4.52
C ASP A 10 7.47 -11.32 3.45
N ALA A 11 7.59 -9.99 3.27
CA ALA A 11 6.69 -9.17 2.46
C ALA A 11 7.45 -8.20 1.53
N GLY A 12 8.03 -8.75 0.45
CA GLY A 12 8.76 -7.96 -0.55
C GLY A 12 7.86 -7.09 -1.44
N LEU A 13 8.19 -5.79 -1.54
CA LEU A 13 7.50 -4.84 -2.44
C LEU A 13 7.75 -5.09 -3.94
N SER A 14 8.63 -6.03 -4.30
CA SER A 14 8.95 -6.36 -5.70
C SER A 14 7.72 -6.75 -6.53
N LEU A 15 6.71 -7.35 -5.90
CA LEU A 15 5.44 -7.72 -6.54
C LEU A 15 4.61 -6.52 -7.01
N LEU A 16 4.84 -5.35 -6.42
CA LEU A 16 4.13 -4.10 -6.74
C LEU A 16 4.91 -3.23 -7.75
N LYS A 17 6.16 -3.59 -8.06
CA LYS A 17 7.02 -2.79 -8.95
C LYS A 17 6.41 -2.64 -10.34
N GLY A 18 6.32 -1.40 -10.82
CA GLY A 18 5.78 -1.07 -12.14
C GLY A 18 4.26 -1.20 -12.27
N LYS A 19 3.54 -1.47 -11.17
CA LYS A 19 2.08 -1.44 -11.14
C LYS A 19 1.59 -0.08 -10.64
N THR A 20 0.54 0.44 -11.27
CA THR A 20 -0.21 1.58 -10.73
C THR A 20 -1.22 1.06 -9.70
N ILE A 21 -1.19 1.63 -8.51
CA ILE A 21 -2.09 1.31 -7.39
C ILE A 21 -3.16 2.40 -7.30
N ALA A 22 -4.43 2.02 -7.45
CA ALA A 22 -5.55 2.94 -7.28
C ALA A 22 -6.15 2.83 -5.87
N ILE A 23 -6.11 3.93 -5.11
CA ILE A 23 -6.78 4.06 -3.82
C ILE A 23 -8.14 4.74 -4.05
N ILE A 24 -9.23 4.06 -3.70
CA ILE A 24 -10.61 4.58 -3.84
C ILE A 24 -11.10 5.02 -2.45
N GLY A 25 -11.52 6.28 -2.32
CA GLY A 25 -11.77 6.88 -0.98
C GLY A 25 -10.52 7.55 -0.37
N TYR A 26 -10.63 8.81 0.07
CA TYR A 26 -9.52 9.60 0.64
C TYR A 26 -9.89 10.16 2.01
N GLY A 27 -10.63 9.37 2.78
CA GLY A 27 -10.75 9.57 4.23
C GLY A 27 -9.47 9.15 4.94
N SER A 28 -9.54 8.97 6.26
CA SER A 28 -8.38 8.63 7.11
C SER A 28 -7.54 7.45 6.60
N GLN A 29 -8.17 6.33 6.25
CA GLN A 29 -7.45 5.13 5.78
C GLN A 29 -6.84 5.31 4.39
N GLY A 30 -7.61 5.86 3.44
CA GLY A 30 -7.12 6.08 2.07
C GLY A 30 -5.97 7.10 2.03
N HIS A 31 -6.03 8.12 2.89
CA HIS A 31 -4.95 9.08 3.07
C HIS A 31 -3.67 8.43 3.56
N ALA A 32 -3.73 7.68 4.67
CA ALA A 32 -2.57 7.01 5.26
C ALA A 32 -1.98 5.97 4.31
N GLN A 33 -2.82 5.14 3.69
CA GLN A 33 -2.38 4.11 2.75
C GLN A 33 -1.72 4.71 1.50
N ALA A 34 -2.32 5.74 0.91
CA ALA A 34 -1.77 6.36 -0.29
C ALA A 34 -0.40 7.02 -0.04
N GLN A 35 -0.23 7.70 1.10
CA GLN A 35 1.04 8.33 1.45
C GLN A 35 2.11 7.29 1.77
N ASN A 36 1.81 6.31 2.62
CA ASN A 36 2.79 5.28 2.98
C ASN A 36 3.27 4.49 1.75
N LEU A 37 2.36 4.14 0.83
CA LEU A 37 2.73 3.44 -0.40
C LEU A 37 3.56 4.32 -1.35
N ARG A 38 3.22 5.60 -1.47
CA ARG A 38 3.99 6.57 -2.26
C ARG A 38 5.40 6.73 -1.71
N ASP A 39 5.53 6.91 -0.39
CA ASP A 39 6.83 7.05 0.28
C ASP A 39 7.64 5.75 0.21
N SER A 40 6.97 4.60 0.10
CA SER A 40 7.59 3.30 -0.20
C SER A 40 7.99 3.11 -1.67
N GLY A 41 7.86 4.14 -2.51
CA GLY A 41 8.27 4.14 -3.91
C GLY A 41 7.28 3.48 -4.88
N CYS A 42 6.02 3.29 -4.49
CA CYS A 42 4.97 2.77 -5.37
C CYS A 42 4.31 3.89 -6.19
N ASP A 43 3.82 3.56 -7.38
CA ASP A 43 3.02 4.46 -8.21
C ASP A 43 1.56 4.44 -7.74
N VAL A 44 1.09 5.54 -7.16
CA VAL A 44 -0.22 5.63 -6.49
C VAL A 44 -1.08 6.74 -7.09
N VAL A 45 -2.28 6.38 -7.52
CA VAL A 45 -3.36 7.30 -7.92
C VAL A 45 -4.53 7.22 -6.95
N VAL A 46 -5.26 8.31 -6.79
CA VAL A 46 -6.42 8.38 -5.88
C VAL A 46 -7.67 8.69 -6.69
N GLY A 47 -8.70 7.84 -6.57
CA GLY A 47 -10.02 8.04 -7.17
C GLY A 47 -11.05 8.47 -6.13
N GLN A 48 -11.57 9.69 -6.24
CA GLN A 48 -12.69 10.23 -5.45
C GLN A 48 -13.83 10.70 -6.35
N ARG A 49 -15.00 10.97 -5.75
CA ARG A 49 -16.16 11.60 -6.38
C ARG A 49 -16.19 13.10 -6.09
#